data_AF-A0A846Y9T1-F1
#
_entry.id   AF-A0A846Y9T1-F1
#
_cell.length_a   1.000
_cell.length_b   1.000
_cell.length_c   1.000
_cell.angle_alpha   90.00
_cell.angle_beta   90.00
_cell.angle_gamma   90.00
#
_symmetry.space_group_name_H-M   'P 1'
#
loop_
_entity.id
_entity.type
_entity.pdbx_description
1 polymer ?
#
loop_
_entity_poly.entity_id
_entity_poly.type
_entity_poly.pdbx_seq_one_letter_code
_entity_poly.pdbx_strand_id
1 'polypeptide(L)'
;MFALGPHLFEISARRFLEGIHRTHGAPALAAAAALPGVSAELDQHAAAVRDILDLGVDSAEQIPATVLLAGYIRGLLSELTEPLTEPTDWATAQWLHMRLAGACLNGSYCVAPAAPKAS
;
A
#
# COMPACT_ATOMS: atom_id res chain seq x y z
N MET A 1 -11.01 24.11 19.57
CA MET A 1 -12.04 23.09 19.32
C MET A 1 -11.72 22.46 17.96
N PHE A 2 -11.61 21.12 17.87
CA PHE A 2 -11.43 20.30 16.65
C PHE A 2 -10.06 20.22 15.94
N ALA A 3 -8.98 19.93 16.67
CA ALA A 3 -7.76 19.35 16.05
C ALA A 3 -7.84 17.81 15.86
N LEU A 4 -8.94 17.16 16.27
CA LEU A 4 -9.10 15.71 16.15
C LEU A 4 -9.33 15.23 14.70
N GLY A 5 -9.89 16.07 13.82
CA GLY A 5 -10.28 15.66 12.46
C GLY A 5 -9.10 15.08 11.65
N PRO A 6 -8.02 15.85 11.43
CA PRO A 6 -6.86 15.41 10.65
C PRO A 6 -6.22 14.12 11.18
N HIS A 7 -6.04 14.02 12.50
CA HIS A 7 -5.44 12.85 13.13
C HIS A 7 -6.31 11.59 13.02
N LEU A 8 -7.65 11.73 13.04
CA LEU A 8 -8.55 10.59 12.84
C LEU A 8 -8.46 10.04 11.40
N PHE A 9 -8.28 10.90 10.40
CA PHE A 9 -8.07 10.48 9.01
C PHE A 9 -6.77 9.68 8.87
N GLU A 10 -5.68 10.12 9.49
CA GLU A 10 -4.41 9.39 9.48
C GLU A 10 -4.50 8.03 10.18
N ILE A 11 -5.17 7.95 11.34
CA ILE A 11 -5.36 6.67 12.05
C ILE A 11 -6.18 5.69 11.20
N SER A 12 -7.28 6.16 10.60
CA SER A 12 -8.10 5.35 9.71
C SER A 12 -7.34 4.90 8.47
N ALA A 13 -6.56 5.80 7.85
CA ALA A 13 -5.71 5.52 6.72
C ALA A 13 -4.66 4.46 7.07
N ARG A 14 -3.97 4.59 8.20
CA ARG A 14 -2.97 3.62 8.66
C ARG A 14 -3.57 2.24 8.87
N ARG A 15 -4.70 2.13 9.60
CA ARG A 15 -5.38 0.85 9.83
C ARG A 15 -5.82 0.18 8.53
N PHE A 16 -6.26 0.99 7.56
CA PHE A 16 -6.62 0.50 6.23
C PHE A 16 -5.39 -0.03 5.48
N LEU A 17 -4.30 0.74 5.45
CA LEU A 17 -3.05 0.35 4.80
C LEU A 17 -2.39 -0.88 5.44
N GLU A 18 -2.49 -1.04 6.76
CA GLU A 18 -2.07 -2.27 7.46
C GLU A 18 -2.83 -3.51 6.98
N GLY A 19 -4.13 -3.35 6.67
CA GLY A 19 -4.94 -4.42 6.09
C GLY A 19 -4.45 -4.81 4.69
N ILE A 20 -4.20 -3.82 3.82
CA ILE A 20 -3.65 -4.04 2.48
C ILE A 20 -2.26 -4.66 2.54
N HIS A 21 -1.40 -4.18 3.45
CA HIS A 21 -0.07 -4.76 3.64
C HIS A 21 -0.17 -6.23 4.04
N ARG A 22 -1.10 -6.60 4.92
CA ARG A 22 -1.26 -8.00 5.35
C ARG A 22 -1.68 -8.92 4.21
N THR A 23 -2.58 -8.48 3.34
CA THR A 23 -3.17 -9.33 2.28
C THR A 23 -2.40 -9.28 0.96
N HIS A 24 -1.67 -8.19 0.69
CA HIS A 24 -0.96 -8.00 -0.59
C HIS A 24 0.51 -7.68 -0.39
N GLY A 25 0.85 -6.74 0.51
CA GLY A 25 2.24 -6.30 0.69
C GLY A 25 3.18 -7.38 1.21
N ALA A 26 2.86 -8.01 2.34
CA ALA A 26 3.70 -9.04 2.96
C ALA A 26 3.81 -10.31 2.11
N PRO A 27 2.74 -10.86 1.51
CA PRO A 27 2.87 -12.02 0.63
C PRO A 27 3.64 -11.72 -0.65
N ALA A 28 3.44 -10.55 -1.27
CA ALA A 28 4.21 -10.15 -2.44
C ALA A 28 5.70 -9.99 -2.15
N LEU A 29 6.05 -9.41 -0.99
CA LEU A 29 7.44 -9.29 -0.54
C LEU A 29 8.08 -10.67 -0.31
N ALA A 30 7.33 -11.62 0.26
CA ALA A 30 7.79 -12.99 0.41
C ALA A 30 8.04 -13.66 -0.95
N ALA A 31 7.15 -13.45 -1.94
CA ALA A 31 7.35 -13.92 -3.31
C ALA A 31 8.54 -13.24 -4.00
N ALA A 32 8.70 -11.93 -3.84
CA ALA A 32 9.80 -11.15 -4.42
C ALA A 32 11.19 -11.61 -3.91
N ALA A 33 11.26 -12.10 -2.67
CA ALA A 33 12.48 -12.69 -2.14
C ALA A 33 12.91 -13.97 -2.87
N ALA A 34 11.97 -14.69 -3.48
CA ALA A 34 12.22 -15.92 -4.25
C ALA A 34 12.25 -15.68 -5.77
N LEU A 35 11.57 -14.64 -6.26
CA LEU A 35 11.31 -14.38 -7.67
C LEU A 35 11.78 -12.96 -8.05
N PRO A 36 12.99 -12.79 -8.63
CA PRO A 36 13.51 -11.48 -9.00
C PRO A 36 12.60 -10.69 -9.94
N GLY A 37 11.86 -11.38 -10.82
CA GLY A 37 10.87 -10.74 -11.70
C GLY A 37 9.74 -10.06 -10.91
N VAL A 38 9.25 -10.69 -9.84
CA VAL A 38 8.24 -10.08 -8.96
C VAL A 38 8.83 -8.85 -8.25
N SER A 39 10.08 -8.92 -7.79
CA SER A 39 10.75 -7.76 -7.18
C SER A 39 10.80 -6.57 -8.13
N ALA A 40 11.20 -6.79 -9.38
CA ALA A 40 11.30 -5.73 -10.38
C ALA A 40 9.93 -5.08 -10.69
N GLU A 41 8.90 -5.90 -10.85
CA GLU A 41 7.53 -5.40 -11.06
C GLU A 41 7.03 -4.60 -9.85
N LEU A 42 7.25 -5.08 -8.63
CA LEU A 42 6.88 -4.33 -7.42
C LEU A 42 7.57 -2.97 -7.34
N ASP A 43 8.87 -2.89 -7.66
CA ASP A 43 9.62 -1.64 -7.68
C ASP A 43 9.07 -0.67 -8.74
N GLN A 44 8.74 -1.17 -9.94
CA GLN A 44 8.12 -0.36 -10.99
C GLN A 44 6.76 0.18 -10.54
N HIS A 45 5.92 -0.67 -9.93
CA HIS A 45 4.62 -0.26 -9.42
C HIS A 45 4.74 0.75 -8.27
N ALA A 46 5.71 0.56 -7.37
CA ALA A 46 5.99 1.47 -6.28
C ALA A 46 6.45 2.86 -6.78
N ALA A 47 7.35 2.90 -7.76
CA ALA A 47 7.78 4.13 -8.42
C ALA A 47 6.60 4.87 -9.05
N ALA A 48 5.80 4.17 -9.86
CA ALA A 48 4.63 4.79 -10.49
C ALA A 48 3.58 5.28 -9.47
N VAL A 49 3.43 4.64 -8.30
CA VAL A 49 2.57 5.17 -7.23
C VAL A 49 3.14 6.46 -6.65
N ARG A 50 4.45 6.55 -6.40
CA ARG A 50 5.08 7.80 -5.92
C ARG A 50 4.86 8.93 -6.91
N ASP A 51 5.10 8.69 -8.19
CA ASP A 51 4.92 9.70 -9.24
C ASP A 51 3.46 10.19 -9.32
N ILE A 52 2.49 9.27 -9.19
CA ILE A 52 1.06 9.63 -9.16
C ILE A 52 0.73 10.49 -7.94
N LEU A 53 1.26 10.14 -6.75
CA LEU A 53 0.96 10.90 -5.53
C LEU A 53 1.65 12.26 -5.52
N ASP A 54 2.86 12.35 -6.06
CA ASP A 54 3.65 13.59 -6.09
C ASP A 54 3.16 14.56 -7.17
N LEU A 55 2.64 14.06 -8.30
CA LEU A 55 2.27 14.88 -9.46
C LEU A 55 0.76 14.96 -9.74
N GLY A 56 -0.03 14.03 -9.19
CA GLY A 56 -1.44 13.85 -9.56
C GLY A 56 -2.44 14.49 -8.60
N VAL A 57 -1.98 15.09 -7.50
CA VAL A 57 -2.86 15.73 -6.51
C VAL A 57 -2.41 17.17 -6.28
N ASP A 58 -3.27 18.12 -6.65
CA ASP A 58 -3.06 19.53 -6.31
C ASP A 58 -2.98 19.67 -4.78
N SER A 59 -1.98 20.39 -4.29
CA SER A 59 -1.72 20.55 -2.84
C SER A 59 -1.32 19.26 -2.12
N ALA A 60 -0.74 18.26 -2.81
CA ALA A 60 -0.24 17.02 -2.21
C ALA A 60 0.69 17.29 -1.01
N GLU A 61 1.48 18.36 -1.06
CA GLU A 61 2.40 18.77 0.01
C GLU A 61 1.72 19.14 1.33
N GLN A 62 0.41 19.42 1.31
CA GLN A 62 -0.38 19.80 2.47
C GLN A 62 -1.13 18.61 3.10
N ILE A 63 -1.13 17.44 2.44
CA ILE A 63 -1.87 16.26 2.87
C ILE A 63 -0.87 15.21 3.38
N PRO A 64 -1.09 14.60 4.57
CA PRO A 64 -0.23 13.50 5.00
C PRO A 64 -0.20 12.40 3.94
N ALA A 65 0.99 11.95 3.55
CA ALA A 65 1.17 10.91 2.53
C ALA A 65 0.40 9.61 2.86
N THR A 66 0.08 9.39 4.15
CA THR A 66 -0.69 8.25 4.66
C THR A 66 -2.11 8.28 4.13
N VAL A 67 -2.69 9.49 4.15
CA VAL A 67 -4.05 9.77 3.72
C VAL A 67 -4.11 9.76 2.19
N LEU A 68 -3.11 10.33 1.51
CA LEU A 68 -2.99 10.29 0.05
C LEU A 68 -2.93 8.85 -0.48
N LEU A 69 -2.04 8.03 0.08
CA LEU A 69 -1.90 6.63 -0.33
C LEU A 69 -3.16 5.81 -0.06
N ALA A 70 -3.77 6.00 1.12
CA ALA A 70 -5.03 5.33 1.45
C ALA A 70 -6.17 5.77 0.52
N GLY A 71 -6.23 7.06 0.16
CA GLY A 71 -7.18 7.60 -0.81
C GLY A 71 -7.01 6.99 -2.20
N TYR A 72 -5.77 6.95 -2.68
CA TYR A 72 -5.43 6.31 -3.96
C TYR A 72 -5.88 4.84 -4.02
N ILE A 73 -5.52 4.04 -3.00
CA ILE A 73 -5.89 2.62 -2.96
C ILE A 73 -7.40 2.45 -2.85
N ARG A 74 -8.10 3.26 -2.04
CA ARG A 74 -9.57 3.23 -1.99
C ARG A 74 -10.20 3.55 -3.34
N GLY A 75 -9.63 4.50 -4.08
CA GLY A 75 -10.03 4.80 -5.46
C GLY A 75 -9.92 3.59 -6.36
N LEU A 76 -8.77 2.91 -6.36
CA LEU A 76 -8.57 1.66 -7.13
C LEU A 76 -9.58 0.57 -6.78
N LEU A 77 -9.94 0.43 -5.50
CA LEU A 77 -10.87 -0.59 -5.03
C LEU A 77 -12.35 -0.19 -5.21
N SER A 78 -12.65 1.08 -5.45
CA SER A 78 -14.03 1.59 -5.48
C SER A 78 -14.87 1.05 -6.63
N GLU A 79 -14.22 0.58 -7.70
CA GLU A 79 -14.86 0.02 -8.89
C GLU A 79 -15.05 -1.50 -8.80
N LEU A 80 -14.54 -2.15 -7.75
CA LEU A 80 -14.67 -3.59 -7.58
C LEU A 80 -16.05 -3.98 -7.08
N THR A 81 -16.69 -4.92 -7.77
CA THR A 81 -17.95 -5.53 -7.34
C THR A 81 -17.73 -6.69 -6.36
N GLU A 82 -16.54 -7.27 -6.35
CA GLU A 82 -16.17 -8.39 -5.49
C GLU A 82 -14.93 -8.06 -4.64
N PRO A 83 -14.82 -8.60 -3.41
CA PRO A 83 -13.65 -8.43 -2.58
C PRO A 83 -12.39 -8.98 -3.27
N LEU A 84 -11.34 -8.15 -3.35
CA LEU A 84 -10.04 -8.59 -3.86
C LEU A 84 -9.29 -9.38 -2.79
N THR A 85 -9.05 -10.67 -3.06
CA THR A 85 -8.24 -11.54 -2.20
C THR A 85 -6.80 -11.60 -2.67
N GLU A 86 -5.90 -12.13 -1.83
CA GLU A 86 -4.51 -12.42 -2.24
C GLU A 86 -4.49 -13.33 -3.48
N PRO A 87 -3.60 -13.07 -4.48
CA PRO A 87 -3.47 -13.93 -5.65
C PRO A 87 -2.79 -15.26 -5.27
N THR A 88 -3.21 -16.36 -5.92
CA THR A 88 -2.61 -17.69 -5.70
C THR A 88 -1.15 -17.77 -6.18
N ASP A 89 -0.82 -17.04 -7.24
CA ASP A 89 0.54 -16.96 -7.80
C ASP A 89 0.92 -15.51 -8.11
N TRP A 90 1.97 -15.04 -7.44
CA TRP A 90 2.51 -13.69 -7.61
C TRP A 90 3.28 -13.51 -8.92
N ALA A 91 3.79 -14.58 -9.53
CA ALA A 91 4.48 -14.50 -10.83
C ALA A 91 3.54 -14.10 -11.96
N THR A 92 2.25 -14.42 -11.81
CA THR A 92 1.19 -14.10 -12.79
C THR A 92 0.13 -13.17 -12.22
N ALA A 93 0.40 -12.53 -11.08
CA ALA A 93 -0.56 -11.66 -10.42
C ALA A 93 -0.96 -10.52 -11.35
N GLN A 94 -2.27 -10.25 -11.41
CA GLN A 94 -2.80 -9.18 -12.25
C GLN A 94 -2.35 -7.80 -11.72
N TRP A 95 -2.36 -6.82 -12.62
CA TRP A 95 -1.90 -5.46 -12.38
C TRP A 95 -2.38 -4.86 -11.05
N LEU A 96 -3.63 -5.09 -10.66
CA LEU A 96 -4.18 -4.51 -9.44
C LEU A 96 -3.49 -5.07 -8.18
N HIS A 97 -3.22 -6.39 -8.10
CA HIS A 97 -2.49 -6.97 -6.98
C HIS A 97 -1.06 -6.41 -6.90
N MET A 98 -0.38 -6.31 -8.04
CA MET A 98 0.97 -5.73 -8.12
C MET A 98 0.97 -4.25 -7.74
N ARG A 99 -0.08 -3.50 -8.11
CA ARG A 99 -0.24 -2.10 -7.74
C ARG A 99 -0.46 -1.92 -6.24
N LEU A 100 -1.30 -2.75 -5.62
CA LEU A 100 -1.54 -2.72 -4.18
C LEU A 100 -0.30 -3.11 -3.38
N ALA A 101 0.40 -4.17 -3.82
CA ALA A 101 1.63 -4.61 -3.19
C ALA A 101 2.76 -3.58 -3.33
N GLY A 102 2.97 -3.03 -4.54
CA GLY A 102 3.96 -1.98 -4.79
C GLY A 102 3.67 -0.70 -4.00
N ALA A 103 2.40 -0.34 -3.82
CA ALA A 103 2.00 0.78 -2.97
C ALA A 103 2.46 0.61 -1.50
N CYS A 104 2.54 -0.61 -0.98
CA CYS A 104 3.06 -0.88 0.37
C CYS A 104 4.58 -0.65 0.51
N LEU A 105 5.33 -0.57 -0.60
CA LEU A 105 6.78 -0.32 -0.58
C LEU A 105 7.15 1.15 -0.37
N ASN A 106 6.21 2.07 -0.57
CA ASN A 106 6.44 3.52 -0.45
C ASN A 106 6.52 4.04 1.00
N GLY A 107 6.87 3.15 1.93
CA GLY A 107 7.84 3.48 2.97
C GLY A 107 7.48 4.62 3.92
N SER A 108 6.30 4.54 4.55
CA SER A 108 6.03 5.15 5.88
C SER A 108 4.84 4.53 6.62
N TYR A 109 4.19 3.50 6.07
CA TYR A 109 2.97 2.90 6.62
C TYR A 109 3.10 1.43 7.04
N CYS A 110 4.18 0.77 6.66
CA CYS A 110 4.52 -0.56 7.14
C CYS A 110 5.23 -0.42 8.48
N VAL A 111 4.48 -0.59 9.57
CA VAL A 111 5.09 -0.95 10.85
C VAL A 111 5.84 -2.26 10.62
N ALA A 112 7.16 -2.24 10.81
CA ALA A 112 7.94 -3.47 10.84
C ALA A 112 7.30 -4.44 11.86
N PRO A 113 7.23 -5.76 11.58
CA PRO A 113 6.72 -6.70 12.56
C PRO A 113 7.49 -6.52 13.87
N ALA A 114 6.77 -6.41 14.99
CA ALA A 114 7.40 -6.29 16.30
C ALA A 114 8.36 -7.46 16.49
N ALA A 115 9.65 -7.15 16.74
CA ALA A 115 10.65 -8.17 17.02
C ALA A 115 10.17 -9.07 18.18
N PRO A 116 10.37 -10.39 18.11
CA PRO A 116 10.01 -11.29 19.20
C PRO A 116 10.75 -10.83 20.46
N LYS A 117 10.03 -10.70 21.57
CA LYS A 117 10.65 -10.47 22.87
C LYS A 117 11.55 -11.66 23.16
N ALA A 118 12.85 -11.43 23.32
CA ALA A 118 13.77 -12.44 23.82
C ALA A 118 13.28 -12.86 25.22
N SER A 119 12.95 -14.15 25.36
CA SER A 119 12.68 -14.81 26.64
C SER A 119 13.95 -15.01 27.44
#